data_AF-A0A9P6XQQ1-F1
#
_entry.id   AF-A0A9P6XQQ1-F1
#
_cell.length_a   1.000
_cell.length_b   1.000
_cell.length_c   1.000
_cell.angle_alpha   90.00
_cell.angle_beta   90.00
_cell.angle_gamma   90.00
#
_symmetry.space_group_name_H-M   'P 1'
#
loop_
_entity.id
_entity.type
_entity.pdbx_description
1 polymer ?
#
loop_
_entity_poly.entity_id
_entity_poly.type
_entity_poly.pdbx_seq_one_letter_code
_entity_poly.pdbx_strand_id
1 'polypeptide(L)'
;MPPIKLFSYTDDTLLFLNNAHDFSIAQSHLEKYSLASNTKINYHKVKAISLSGYNLNDYWLPLLTPHGIPSIHSRDDPQPIIYLVFTMILSRQQCVHFLDFNQKLNASILLHSSITTSLLGKASIANSLVLSKCWYVFRVTPISTAELQKIQSTISHFINVKVFPKLN
;
A
#
# COMPACT_ATOMS: atom_id res chain seq x y z
N MET A 1 -22.38 12.54 -20.57
CA MET A 1 -21.91 12.67 -19.17
C MET A 1 -20.47 12.19 -19.12
N PRO A 2 -19.55 12.85 -18.39
CA PRO A 2 -18.20 12.33 -18.22
C PRO A 2 -18.26 10.99 -17.47
N PRO A 3 -17.45 9.99 -17.88
CA PRO A 3 -17.46 8.68 -17.24
C PRO A 3 -16.84 8.73 -15.83
N ILE A 4 -17.43 8.01 -14.89
CA ILE A 4 -16.79 7.74 -13.59
C ILE A 4 -15.52 6.93 -13.84
N LYS A 5 -14.41 7.36 -13.24
CA LYS A 5 -13.14 6.65 -13.33
C LYS A 5 -13.10 5.56 -12.25
N LEU A 6 -12.73 4.35 -12.68
CA LEU A 6 -12.67 3.15 -11.87
C LEU A 6 -11.34 2.44 -12.12
N PHE A 7 -10.73 1.90 -11.06
CA PHE A 7 -9.67 0.92 -11.17
C PHE A 7 -10.06 -0.32 -10.36
N SER A 8 -9.98 -1.50 -10.97
CA SER A 8 -10.33 -2.76 -10.32
C SER A 8 -9.19 -3.75 -10.45
N TYR A 9 -8.84 -4.38 -9.34
CA TYR A 9 -7.99 -5.56 -9.29
C TYR A 9 -8.76 -6.65 -8.57
N THR A 10 -9.12 -7.72 -9.28
CA THR A 10 -10.06 -8.73 -8.78
C THR A 10 -11.33 -8.08 -8.21
N ASP A 11 -11.59 -8.26 -6.92
CA ASP A 11 -12.67 -7.69 -6.12
C ASP A 11 -12.32 -6.34 -5.49
N ASP A 12 -11.04 -5.97 -5.42
CA ASP A 12 -10.57 -4.70 -4.86
C ASP A 12 -10.71 -3.56 -5.88
N THR A 13 -11.69 -2.69 -5.63
CA THR A 13 -12.10 -1.64 -6.58
C THR A 13 -11.95 -0.24 -5.99
N LEU A 14 -11.31 0.66 -6.74
CA LEU A 14 -11.18 2.09 -6.45
C LEU A 14 -12.10 2.91 -7.35
N LEU A 15 -12.94 3.73 -6.73
CA LEU A 15 -13.86 4.67 -7.38
C LEU A 15 -13.37 6.09 -7.15
N PHE A 16 -13.29 6.88 -8.22
CA PHE A 16 -12.91 8.29 -8.16
C PHE A 16 -14.16 9.15 -8.30
N LEU A 17 -14.48 9.88 -7.23
CA LEU A 17 -15.68 10.69 -7.13
C LEU A 17 -15.28 12.16 -6.97
N ASN A 18 -15.89 13.04 -7.76
CA ASN A 18 -15.64 14.48 -7.69
C ASN A 18 -16.75 15.21 -6.93
N ASN A 19 -17.98 14.70 -6.95
CA ASN A 19 -19.14 15.35 -6.34
C ASN A 19 -20.25 14.34 -5.97
N ALA A 20 -21.30 14.82 -5.32
CA ALA A 20 -22.46 14.03 -4.92
C ALA A 20 -23.19 13.30 -6.08
N HIS A 21 -23.18 13.89 -7.28
CA HIS A 21 -23.81 13.29 -8.46
C HIS A 21 -23.05 12.04 -8.91
N ASP A 22 -21.71 12.10 -8.94
CA ASP A 22 -20.87 10.94 -9.24
C ASP A 22 -21.13 9.80 -8.25
N PHE A 23 -21.31 10.12 -6.96
CA PHE A 23 -21.62 9.13 -5.94
C PHE A 23 -22.99 8.46 -6.18
N SER A 24 -24.02 9.25 -6.49
CA SER A 24 -25.35 8.71 -6.82
C SER A 24 -25.32 7.78 -8.04
N ILE A 25 -24.57 8.16 -9.09
CA ILE A 25 -24.38 7.31 -10.27
C ILE A 25 -23.63 6.03 -9.90
N ALA A 26 -22.56 6.12 -9.10
CA ALA A 26 -21.81 4.96 -8.63
C ALA A 26 -22.71 3.99 -7.86
N GLN A 27 -23.53 4.48 -6.92
CA GLN A 27 -24.50 3.67 -6.18
C GLN A 27 -25.48 2.97 -7.11
N SER A 28 -26.06 3.68 -8.09
CA SER A 28 -26.98 3.07 -9.06
C SER A 28 -26.33 1.95 -9.89
N HIS A 29 -25.07 2.13 -10.30
CA HIS A 29 -24.34 1.09 -11.04
C HIS A 29 -24.00 -0.11 -10.16
N LEU A 30 -23.58 0.14 -8.93
CA LEU A 30 -23.27 -0.87 -7.93
C LEU A 30 -24.50 -1.72 -7.60
N GLU A 31 -25.66 -1.10 -7.40
CA GLU A 31 -26.94 -1.79 -7.19
C GLU A 31 -27.33 -2.66 -8.40
N LYS A 32 -27.25 -2.12 -9.61
CA LYS A 32 -27.53 -2.87 -10.85
C LYS A 32 -26.59 -4.06 -11.01
N TYR A 33 -25.31 -3.87 -10.72
CA TYR A 33 -24.32 -4.94 -10.74
C TYR A 33 -24.64 -6.01 -9.71
N SER A 34 -24.95 -5.62 -8.46
CA SER A 34 -25.37 -6.54 -7.40
C SER A 34 -26.59 -7.36 -7.78
N LEU A 35 -27.60 -6.74 -8.40
CA LEU A 35 -28.81 -7.43 -8.88
C LEU A 35 -28.51 -8.41 -10.02
N ALA A 36 -27.70 -8.01 -11.00
CA ALA A 36 -27.39 -8.83 -12.16
C ALA A 36 -26.47 -10.01 -11.84
N SER A 37 -25.53 -9.83 -10.90
CA SER A 37 -24.52 -10.83 -10.53
C SER A 37 -24.85 -11.60 -9.25
N ASN A 38 -25.91 -11.21 -8.54
CA ASN A 38 -26.25 -11.69 -7.20
C ASN A 38 -25.10 -11.50 -6.18
N THR A 39 -24.26 -10.48 -6.39
CA THR A 39 -23.13 -10.15 -5.48
C THR A 39 -23.54 -9.08 -4.47
N LYS A 40 -22.92 -9.11 -3.28
CA LYS A 40 -23.14 -8.12 -2.23
C LYS A 40 -21.87 -7.32 -1.99
N ILE A 41 -22.04 -6.00 -1.92
CA ILE A 41 -20.95 -5.08 -1.60
C ILE A 41 -20.68 -5.16 -0.11
N ASN A 42 -19.40 -5.33 0.21
CA ASN A 42 -18.94 -5.36 1.56
C ASN A 42 -18.64 -3.92 2.05
N TYR A 43 -19.68 -3.19 2.46
CA TYR A 43 -19.53 -1.80 2.93
C TYR A 43 -18.64 -1.65 4.16
N HIS A 44 -18.51 -2.66 5.03
CA HIS A 44 -17.62 -2.59 6.20
C HIS A 44 -16.13 -2.60 5.83
N LYS A 45 -15.79 -3.02 4.60
CA LYS A 45 -14.43 -2.92 4.06
C LYS A 45 -14.19 -1.66 3.22
N VAL A 46 -15.25 -0.93 2.87
CA VAL A 46 -15.13 0.28 2.05
C VAL A 46 -14.49 1.38 2.89
N LYS A 47 -13.49 2.04 2.31
CA LYS A 47 -12.81 3.19 2.90
C LYS A 47 -12.91 4.38 1.94
N ALA A 48 -13.37 5.52 2.44
CA ALA A 48 -13.29 6.78 1.72
C ALA A 48 -11.94 7.44 1.99
N ILE A 49 -11.36 8.08 0.97
CA ILE A 49 -10.04 8.69 1.04
C ILE A 49 -10.08 10.05 0.36
N SER A 50 -9.59 11.08 1.04
CA SER A 50 -9.36 12.39 0.46
C SER A 50 -8.06 12.38 -0.34
N LEU A 51 -8.16 12.45 -1.67
CA LEU A 51 -6.98 12.53 -2.56
C LEU A 51 -6.18 13.82 -2.36
N SER A 52 -6.85 14.89 -1.91
CA SER A 52 -6.19 16.14 -1.53
C SER A 52 -5.48 16.07 -0.18
N GLY A 53 -5.76 15.03 0.61
CA GLY A 53 -5.32 14.88 1.99
C GLY A 53 -6.09 15.73 3.00
N TYR A 54 -6.86 16.74 2.58
CA TYR A 54 -7.62 17.61 3.49
C TYR A 54 -8.88 16.94 4.03
N ASN A 55 -9.36 17.41 5.18
CA ASN A 55 -10.64 17.02 5.74
C ASN A 55 -11.78 17.49 4.84
N LEU A 56 -12.63 16.56 4.40
CA LEU A 56 -13.78 16.83 3.55
C LEU A 56 -15.10 16.34 4.19
N ASN A 57 -15.11 16.15 5.51
CA ASN A 57 -16.21 15.54 6.23
C ASN A 57 -17.51 16.33 6.06
N ASP A 58 -17.45 17.66 6.11
CA ASP A 58 -18.65 18.52 6.03
C ASP A 58 -19.47 18.29 4.76
N TYR A 59 -18.80 18.02 3.63
CA TYR A 59 -19.46 17.78 2.35
C TYR A 59 -19.80 16.31 2.12
N TRP A 60 -18.86 15.40 2.38
CA TRP A 60 -18.98 14.00 1.98
C TRP A 60 -19.58 13.09 3.05
N LEU A 61 -19.36 13.37 4.33
CA LEU A 61 -19.79 12.48 5.41
C LEU A 61 -21.32 12.32 5.47
N PRO A 62 -22.15 13.37 5.26
CA PRO A 62 -23.61 13.21 5.16
C PRO A 62 -24.06 12.28 4.02
N LEU A 63 -23.28 12.21 2.93
CA LEU A 63 -23.56 11.34 1.78
C LEU A 63 -23.11 9.91 2.02
N LEU A 64 -22.00 9.71 2.73
CA LEU A 64 -21.34 8.41 2.92
C LEU A 64 -21.89 7.62 4.12
N THR A 65 -22.22 8.31 5.21
CA THR A 65 -22.69 7.70 6.48
C THR A 65 -23.91 6.79 6.29
N PRO A 66 -24.94 7.17 5.50
CA PRO A 66 -26.10 6.30 5.24
C PRO A 66 -25.73 4.95 4.60
N HIS A 67 -24.60 4.87 3.91
CA HIS A 67 -24.10 3.67 3.25
C HIS A 67 -23.08 2.90 4.10
N GLY A 68 -22.96 3.21 5.39
CA GLY A 68 -22.06 2.52 6.31
C GLY A 68 -20.59 2.87 6.16
N ILE A 69 -20.29 4.06 5.62
CA ILE A 69 -18.92 4.58 5.47
C ILE A 69 -18.78 5.77 6.44
N PRO A 70 -18.33 5.55 7.69
CA PRO A 70 -18.46 6.52 8.77
C PRO A 70 -17.32 7.53 8.86
N SER A 71 -16.28 7.40 8.02
CA SER A 71 -15.13 8.29 8.05
C SER A 71 -14.45 8.39 6.69
N ILE A 72 -13.76 9.52 6.50
CA ILE A 72 -12.95 9.79 5.31
C ILE A 72 -11.51 9.91 5.79
N HIS A 73 -10.66 9.08 5.21
CA HIS A 73 -9.25 9.07 5.52
C HIS A 73 -8.53 10.26 4.88
N SER A 74 -7.64 10.85 5.65
CA SER A 74 -6.99 12.12 5.37
C SER A 74 -5.50 12.05 5.72
N ARG A 75 -4.80 13.18 5.54
CA ARG A 75 -3.39 13.33 5.92
C ARG A 75 -3.17 13.33 7.44
N ASP A 76 -4.21 13.64 8.20
CA ASP A 76 -4.17 13.80 9.66
C ASP A 76 -4.32 12.46 10.39
N ASP A 77 -4.76 11.43 9.65
CA ASP A 77 -4.81 10.07 10.18
C ASP A 77 -3.40 9.52 10.42
N PRO A 78 -3.16 8.85 11.55
CA PRO A 78 -1.81 8.42 11.94
C PRO A 78 -1.27 7.28 11.08
N GLN A 79 -2.16 6.43 10.54
CA GLN A 79 -1.80 5.24 9.77
C GLN A 79 -2.22 5.44 8.32
N PRO A 80 -1.37 5.15 7.33
CA PRO A 80 -1.76 5.20 5.92
C PRO A 80 -2.76 4.09 5.55
N ILE A 81 -3.49 4.29 4.44
CA ILE A 81 -4.30 3.21 3.86
C ILE A 81 -3.44 2.29 3.00
N ILE A 82 -3.76 0.99 3.06
CA ILE A 82 -3.13 -0.04 2.24
C ILE A 82 -4.11 -0.46 1.15
N TYR A 83 -3.70 -0.37 -0.12
CA TYR A 83 -4.42 -0.88 -1.29
C TYR A 83 -3.48 -1.79 -2.08
N LEU A 84 -3.86 -3.06 -2.28
CA LEU A 84 -3.01 -4.07 -2.96
C LEU A 84 -1.58 -4.13 -2.42
N VAL A 85 -1.41 -4.08 -1.08
CA VAL A 85 -0.10 -4.05 -0.40
C VAL A 85 0.66 -2.72 -0.57
N PHE A 86 0.15 -1.79 -1.37
CA PHE A 86 0.70 -0.44 -1.49
C PHE A 86 0.16 0.50 -0.43
N THR A 87 1.08 1.21 0.21
CA THR A 87 0.76 2.19 1.23
C THR A 87 0.50 3.55 0.58
N MET A 88 -0.74 4.01 0.62
CA MET A 88 -1.12 5.35 0.16
C MET A 88 -0.79 6.37 1.25
N ILE A 89 0.32 7.08 1.05
CA ILE A 89 0.84 8.06 1.99
C ILE A 89 0.36 9.45 1.59
N LEU A 90 -0.38 10.10 2.49
CA LEU A 90 -0.91 11.46 2.33
C LEU A 90 -0.13 12.49 3.17
N SER A 91 0.69 12.06 4.13
CA SER A 91 1.48 12.94 4.99
C SER A 91 2.85 12.37 5.38
N ARG A 92 3.76 13.25 5.82
CA ARG A 92 5.08 12.81 6.34
C ARG A 92 4.96 11.95 7.60
N GLN A 93 3.93 12.15 8.41
CA GLN A 93 3.70 11.33 9.60
C GLN A 93 3.39 9.87 9.21
N GLN A 94 2.64 9.68 8.13
CA GLN A 94 2.30 8.36 7.60
C GLN A 94 3.52 7.67 6.94
N CYS A 95 4.56 8.40 6.51
CA CYS A 95 5.83 7.80 6.05
C CYS A 95 6.51 6.95 7.13
N VAL A 96 6.23 7.18 8.42
CA VAL A 96 6.79 6.38 9.53
C VAL A 96 6.40 4.90 9.40
N HIS A 97 5.33 4.56 8.67
CA HIS A 97 4.98 3.18 8.36
C HIS A 97 6.05 2.45 7.52
N PHE A 98 6.99 3.15 6.89
CA PHE A 98 8.16 2.52 6.28
C PHE A 98 9.07 1.81 7.31
N LEU A 99 8.99 2.17 8.59
CA LEU A 99 9.67 1.43 9.66
C LEU A 99 9.17 -0.02 9.75
N ASP A 100 7.87 -0.27 9.57
CA ASP A 100 7.30 -1.62 9.55
C ASP A 100 7.81 -2.43 8.35
N PHE A 101 7.98 -1.79 7.18
CA PHE A 101 8.60 -2.44 6.02
C PHE A 101 10.04 -2.89 6.32
N ASN A 102 10.85 -2.04 6.95
CA ASN A 102 12.21 -2.40 7.35
C ASN A 102 12.23 -3.58 8.35
N GLN A 103 11.29 -3.63 9.29
CA GLN A 103 11.17 -4.75 10.23
C GLN A 103 10.83 -6.06 9.50
N LYS A 104 9.85 -6.03 8.60
CA LYS A 104 9.47 -7.18 7.77
C LYS A 104 10.61 -7.66 6.87
N LEU A 105 11.36 -6.71 6.30
CA LEU A 105 12.53 -7.00 5.47
C LEU A 105 13.64 -7.67 6.30
N ASN A 106 13.96 -7.13 7.48
CA ASN A 106 14.93 -7.73 8.39
C ASN A 106 14.51 -9.15 8.81
N ALA A 107 13.24 -9.36 9.15
CA ALA A 107 12.72 -10.68 9.48
C ALA A 107 12.87 -11.66 8.31
N SER A 108 12.55 -11.23 7.08
CA SER A 108 12.74 -12.05 5.87
C SER A 108 14.21 -12.42 5.65
N ILE A 109 15.13 -11.48 5.87
CA ILE A 109 16.58 -11.71 5.75
C ILE A 109 17.08 -12.69 6.82
N LEU A 110 16.63 -12.53 8.07
CA LEU A 110 17.00 -13.42 9.17
C LEU A 110 16.59 -14.86 8.90
N LEU A 111 15.37 -15.08 8.39
CA LEU A 111 14.90 -16.40 7.98
C LEU A 111 15.84 -17.03 6.94
N HIS A 112 16.23 -16.30 5.91
CA HIS A 112 17.16 -16.82 4.90
C HIS A 112 18.61 -16.94 5.38
N SER A 113 19.02 -16.17 6.39
CA SER A 113 20.37 -16.24 6.98
C SER A 113 20.63 -17.53 7.75
N SER A 114 19.57 -18.19 8.22
CA SER A 114 19.65 -19.51 8.87
C SER A 114 20.06 -20.64 7.92
N ILE A 115 19.98 -20.42 6.61
CA ILE A 115 20.29 -21.42 5.60
C ILE A 115 21.77 -21.29 5.21
N THR A 116 22.54 -22.36 5.39
CA THR A 116 23.91 -22.47 4.88
C THR A 116 23.90 -22.41 3.35
N THR A 117 24.24 -21.24 2.82
CA THR A 117 24.22 -20.96 1.38
C THR A 117 25.60 -20.46 0.93
N SER A 118 25.99 -20.85 -0.29
CA SER A 118 27.17 -20.31 -0.95
C SER A 118 27.01 -18.80 -1.17
N LEU A 119 28.12 -18.09 -1.43
CA LEU A 119 28.08 -16.67 -1.78
C LEU A 119 27.12 -16.41 -2.96
N LEU A 120 27.17 -17.25 -3.99
CA LEU A 120 26.24 -17.18 -5.14
C LEU A 120 24.79 -17.41 -4.71
N GLY A 121 24.55 -18.34 -3.80
CA GLY A 121 23.22 -18.58 -3.22
C GLY A 121 22.68 -17.35 -2.47
N LYS A 122 23.52 -16.70 -1.66
CA LYS A 122 23.16 -15.46 -0.95
C LYS A 122 22.87 -14.31 -1.91
N ALA A 123 23.72 -14.13 -2.94
CA ALA A 123 23.49 -13.12 -3.97
C ALA A 123 22.18 -13.37 -4.73
N SER A 124 21.90 -14.63 -5.07
CA SER A 124 20.64 -15.03 -5.73
C SER A 124 19.41 -14.77 -4.86
N ILE A 125 19.48 -15.09 -3.56
CA ILE A 125 18.42 -14.80 -2.58
C ILE A 125 18.22 -13.29 -2.44
N ALA A 126 19.30 -12.53 -2.28
CA ALA A 126 19.23 -11.08 -2.16
C ALA A 126 18.57 -10.45 -3.40
N ASN A 127 18.99 -10.87 -4.60
CA ASN A 127 18.43 -10.34 -5.86
C ASN A 127 16.96 -10.74 -6.07
N SER A 128 16.64 -12.02 -5.87
CA SER A 128 15.35 -12.58 -6.27
C SER A 128 14.25 -12.40 -5.23
N LEU A 129 14.59 -12.35 -3.94
CA LEU A 129 13.61 -12.35 -2.84
C LEU A 129 13.61 -11.05 -2.02
N VAL A 130 14.76 -10.41 -1.84
CA VAL A 130 14.86 -9.18 -1.04
C VAL A 130 14.69 -7.95 -1.92
N LEU A 131 15.53 -7.81 -2.95
CA LEU A 131 15.51 -6.66 -3.86
C LEU A 131 14.23 -6.61 -4.69
N SER A 132 13.63 -7.74 -5.05
CA SER A 132 12.32 -7.78 -5.72
C SER A 132 11.21 -7.15 -4.86
N LYS A 133 11.18 -7.43 -3.54
CA LYS A 133 10.25 -6.80 -2.60
C LYS A 133 10.52 -5.30 -2.44
N CYS A 134 11.80 -4.91 -2.32
CA CYS A 134 12.18 -3.50 -2.29
C CYS A 134 11.70 -2.77 -3.54
N TRP A 135 12.03 -3.29 -4.72
CA TRP A 135 11.64 -2.71 -6.00
C TRP A 135 10.13 -2.53 -6.11
N TYR A 136 9.36 -3.54 -5.67
CA TYR A 136 7.90 -3.47 -5.69
C TYR A 136 7.37 -2.27 -4.88
N VAL A 137 7.87 -2.06 -3.66
CA VAL A 137 7.46 -0.97 -2.77
C VAL A 137 8.00 0.39 -3.23
N PHE A 138 9.25 0.44 -3.69
CA PHE A 138 9.95 1.68 -4.04
C PHE A 138 9.33 2.41 -5.23
N ARG A 139 8.57 1.69 -6.07
CA ARG A 139 7.86 2.29 -7.21
C ARG A 139 6.76 3.28 -6.81
N VAL A 140 6.19 3.14 -5.61
CA VAL A 140 5.01 3.92 -5.20
C VAL A 140 5.22 4.70 -3.91
N THR A 141 6.27 4.38 -3.15
CA THR A 141 6.56 5.00 -1.86
C THR A 141 7.78 5.91 -2.00
N PRO A 142 7.68 7.21 -1.67
CA PRO A 142 8.83 8.08 -1.61
C PRO A 142 9.73 7.64 -0.44
N ILE A 143 11.02 7.44 -0.71
CA ILE A 143 11.98 6.91 0.26
C ILE A 143 13.10 7.91 0.46
N SER A 144 13.47 8.14 1.72
CA SER A 144 14.61 9.00 2.03
C SER A 144 15.94 8.32 1.71
N THR A 145 16.96 9.11 1.42
CA THR A 145 18.33 8.60 1.18
C THR A 145 18.86 7.80 2.38
N ALA A 146 18.54 8.24 3.61
CA ALA A 146 18.93 7.56 4.84
C ALA A 146 18.29 6.16 4.96
N GLU A 147 17.01 6.03 4.59
CA GLU A 147 16.32 4.74 4.58
C GLU A 147 16.88 3.79 3.52
N LEU A 148 17.18 4.30 2.33
CA LEU A 148 17.80 3.51 1.27
C LEU A 148 19.18 2.99 1.70
N GLN A 149 20.00 3.83 2.32
CA GLN A 149 21.30 3.45 2.87
C GLN A 149 21.17 2.36 3.94
N LYS A 150 20.16 2.45 4.82
CA LYS A 150 19.89 1.43 5.83
C LYS A 150 19.57 0.08 5.18
N ILE A 151 18.73 0.06 4.15
CA ILE A 151 18.38 -1.17 3.42
C ILE A 151 19.61 -1.76 2.71
N GLN A 152 20.40 -0.92 2.04
CA GLN A 152 21.65 -1.34 1.41
C GLN A 152 22.60 -1.96 2.45
N SER A 153 22.79 -1.31 3.59
CA SER A 153 23.63 -1.82 4.68
C SER A 153 23.16 -3.19 5.18
N THR A 154 21.85 -3.39 5.35
CA THR A 154 21.30 -4.69 5.78
C THR A 154 21.57 -5.78 4.74
N ILE A 155 21.36 -5.50 3.45
CA ILE A 155 21.56 -6.46 2.37
C ILE A 155 23.06 -6.80 2.23
N SER A 156 23.92 -5.78 2.25
CA SER A 156 25.38 -5.95 2.21
C SER A 156 25.88 -6.76 3.40
N HIS A 157 25.32 -6.53 4.60
CA HIS A 157 25.64 -7.34 5.77
C HIS A 157 25.29 -8.81 5.54
N PHE A 158 24.07 -9.11 5.08
CA PHE A 158 23.60 -10.47 4.80
C PHE A 158 24.51 -11.22 3.81
N ILE A 159 24.89 -10.57 2.70
CA ILE A 159 25.75 -11.18 1.68
C ILE A 159 27.14 -11.46 2.24
N ASN A 160 27.71 -10.51 2.98
CA ASN A 160 29.07 -10.59 3.49
C ASN A 160 29.25 -11.45 4.76
N VAL A 161 28.17 -12.04 5.30
CA VAL A 161 28.29 -12.98 6.43
C VAL A 161 29.24 -14.13 6.05
N LYS A 162 30.35 -14.28 6.79
CA LYS A 162 31.36 -15.34 6.60
C LYS A 162 32.06 -15.30 5.22
N VAL A 163 32.18 -14.13 4.60
CA VAL A 163 32.91 -13.91 3.34
C VAL A 163 34.17 -13.10 3.62
N PHE A 164 35.31 -13.52 3.07
CA PHE A 164 36.58 -12.80 3.14
C PHE A 164 37.32 -12.87 1.78
N PRO A 165 37.82 -11.73 1.25
CA PRO A 165 37.58 -10.37 1.70
C PRO A 165 36.11 -9.95 1.53
N LYS A 166 35.66 -8.93 2.26
CA LYS A 166 34.30 -8.42 2.12
C LYS A 166 34.13 -7.77 0.74
N LEU A 167 32.96 -7.98 0.14
CA LEU A 167 32.56 -7.29 -1.08
C LEU A 167 32.08 -5.89 -0.73
N ASN A 168 32.59 -4.88 -1.46
CA ASN A 168 32.20 -3.47 -1.34
C ASN A 168 30.86 -3.19 -2.01
#